data_AF-A0A8E0IS78-F1
#
_entry.id   AF-A0A8E0IS78-F1
#
_cell.length_a   1.000
_cell.length_b   1.000
_cell.length_c   1.000
_cell.angle_alpha   90.00
_cell.angle_beta   90.00
_cell.angle_gamma   90.00
#
_symmetry.space_group_name_H-M   'P 1'
#
loop_
_entity.id
_entity.type
_entity.pdbx_description
1 polymer ?
#
loop_
_entity_poly.entity_id
_entity_poly.type
_entity_poly.pdbx_seq_one_letter_code
_entity_poly.pdbx_strand_id
1 'polypeptide(L)' 'SGDPSPSQADRDTTTRFQLAAALLGMHLIDHLIVGGERYYSFARDDPEFN' A
#
# COMPACT_ATOMS: atom_id res chain seq x y z
N SER A 1 14.26 5.14 -10.11
CA SER A 1 14.99 5.44 -8.86
C SER A 1 15.40 4.19 -8.11
N GLY A 2 14.62 3.08 -8.13
CA GLY A 2 14.94 1.88 -7.35
C GLY A 2 14.72 2.07 -5.84
N ASP A 3 14.05 3.17 -5.47
CA ASP A 3 13.59 3.47 -4.13
C ASP A 3 12.15 2.97 -4.00
N PRO A 4 11.87 2.00 -3.10
CA PRO A 4 10.53 1.49 -2.89
C PRO A 4 9.67 2.37 -1.96
N SER A 5 10.19 3.52 -1.49
CA SER A 5 9.43 4.41 -0.61
C SER A 5 8.16 4.95 -1.30
N PRO A 6 6.98 4.87 -0.67
CA PRO A 6 5.74 5.32 -1.29
C PRO A 6 5.71 6.84 -1.47
N SER A 7 5.24 7.28 -2.63
CA SER A 7 4.84 8.67 -2.84
C SER A 7 3.47 8.95 -2.19
N GLN A 8 3.07 10.22 -2.14
CA GLN A 8 1.72 10.57 -1.70
C GLN A 8 0.63 9.97 -2.59
N ALA A 9 0.89 9.86 -3.90
CA ALA A 9 -0.08 9.26 -4.83
C ALA A 9 -0.28 7.76 -4.58
N ASP A 10 0.78 7.05 -4.17
CA ASP A 10 0.70 5.62 -3.80
C ASP A 10 -0.13 5.45 -2.52
N ARG A 11 0.06 6.34 -1.53
CA ARG A 11 -0.74 6.37 -0.29
C ARG A 11 -2.22 6.61 -0.59
N ASP A 12 -2.53 7.66 -1.35
CA ASP A 12 -3.90 8.01 -1.73
C ASP A 12 -4.58 6.86 -2.49
N THR A 13 -3.84 6.18 -3.37
CA THR A 13 -4.32 5.02 -4.13
C THR A 13 -4.62 3.85 -3.19
N THR A 14 -3.72 3.56 -2.25
CA THR A 14 -3.88 2.49 -1.25
C THR A 14 -5.13 2.72 -0.40
N THR A 15 -5.32 3.93 0.13
CA THR A 15 -6.51 4.30 0.91
C THR A 15 -7.79 4.13 0.10
N ARG A 16 -7.82 4.57 -1.16
CA ARG A 16 -9.01 4.41 -2.02
C ARG A 16 -9.34 2.94 -2.28
N PHE A 17 -8.32 2.11 -2.51
CA PHE A 17 -8.51 0.67 -2.69
C PHE A 17 -9.00 -0.02 -1.41
N GLN A 18 -8.46 0.32 -0.24
CA GLN A 18 -8.95 -0.19 1.04
C GLN A 18 -10.44 0.14 1.23
N LEU A 19 -10.83 1.38 1.00
CA LEU A 19 -12.23 1.81 1.11
C LEU A 19 -13.13 1.06 0.12
N ALA A 20 -12.69 0.91 -1.13
CA ALA A 20 -13.45 0.16 -2.14
C ALA A 20 -13.58 -1.33 -1.81
N ALA A 21 -12.51 -1.96 -1.31
CA ALA A 21 -12.55 -3.36 -0.87
C ALA A 21 -13.51 -3.54 0.31
N ALA A 22 -13.50 -2.62 1.27
CA ALA A 22 -14.39 -2.65 2.42
C ALA A 22 -15.88 -2.59 2.02
N LEU A 23 -16.23 -1.79 1.00
CA LEU A 23 -17.60 -1.75 0.45
C LEU A 23 -18.05 -3.09 -0.14
N LEU A 24 -17.10 -3.92 -0.59
CA LEU A 24 -17.34 -5.25 -1.14
C LEU A 24 -17.20 -6.37 -0.08
N GLY A 25 -17.01 -6.02 1.20
CA GLY A 25 -16.77 -7.00 2.26
C GLY A 25 -15.41 -7.71 2.13
N MET A 26 -14.45 -7.09 1.44
CA MET A 26 -13.09 -7.60 1.28
C MET A 26 -12.09 -6.72 2.03
N HIS A 27 -10.92 -7.28 2.34
CA HIS A 27 -9.83 -6.56 2.98
C HIS A 27 -8.60 -6.57 2.06
N LEU A 28 -7.94 -5.41 1.92
CA LEU A 28 -6.67 -5.31 1.21
C LEU A 28 -5.56 -5.83 2.12
N ILE A 29 -5.05 -7.02 1.80
CA ILE A 29 -4.06 -7.72 2.64
C ILE A 29 -2.73 -6.97 2.70
N ASP A 30 -2.25 -6.48 1.56
CA ASP A 30 -1.02 -5.68 1.47
C ASP A 30 -0.96 -4.92 0.14
N HIS A 31 -0.19 -3.84 0.12
CA HIS A 31 0.29 -3.19 -1.10
C HIS A 31 1.82 -3.20 -1.07
N LEU A 32 2.43 -3.84 -2.06
CA LEU A 32 3.89 -3.91 -2.19
C LEU A 32 4.40 -2.96 -3.26
N ILE A 33 5.29 -2.04 -2.89
CA ILE A 33 6.07 -1.24 -3.84
C ILE A 33 7.44 -1.90 -3.97
N VAL A 34 7.79 -2.36 -5.18
CA VAL A 34 9.03 -3.11 -5.44
C VAL A 34 10.06 -2.21 -6.13
N GLY A 35 11.29 -2.18 -5.58
CA GLY A 35 12.42 -1.42 -6.10
C GLY A 35 13.71 -2.24 -6.06
N GLY A 36 14.06 -2.88 -7.18
CA GLY A 36 15.21 -3.78 -7.25
C GLY A 36 15.02 -5.01 -6.34
N GLU A 37 15.98 -5.25 -5.45
CA GLU A 37 15.93 -6.34 -4.45
C GLU A 37 15.21 -5.95 -3.15
N ARG A 38 14.63 -4.75 -3.09
CA ARG A 38 13.94 -4.21 -1.90
C ARG A 38 12.47 -3.97 -2.20
N TYR A 39 11.67 -3.95 -1.15
CA TYR A 39 10.26 -3.58 -1.24
C TYR A 39 9.81 -2.84 0.01
N TYR A 40 8.78 -2.02 -0.16
CA TYR A 40 7.99 -1.45 0.93
C TYR A 40 6.67 -2.21 0.98
N SER A 41 6.30 -2.69 2.17
CA SER A 41 5.02 -3.32 2.43
C SER A 41 4.18 -2.37 3.26
N PHE A 42 3.04 -1.92 2.73
CA PHE A 42 2.14 -1.06 3.49
C PHE A 42 1.65 -1.78 4.77
N ALA A 43 1.38 -3.08 4.70
CA ALA A 43 0.94 -3.86 5.86
C ALA A 43 1.99 -3.95 6.98
N ARG A 44 3.28 -3.92 6.64
CA ARG A 44 4.37 -4.02 7.63
C ARG A 44 4.92 -2.66 8.05
N ASP A 45 5.09 -1.76 7.09
CA ASP A 45 5.95 -0.58 7.21
C ASP A 45 5.13 0.73 7.31
N ASP A 46 3.81 0.71 7.09
CA ASP A 46 2.94 1.89 7.18
C ASP A 46 2.08 1.86 8.45
N PRO A 47 2.26 2.83 9.38
CA PRO A 47 1.51 2.85 10.64
C PRO A 47 0.03 3.22 10.46
N GLU A 48 -0.36 3.76 9.30
CA GLU A 48 -1.75 4.15 8.99
C GLU A 48 -2.49 3.05 8.22
N PHE A 49 -1.82 1.96 7.83
CA PHE A 49 -2.43 0.87 7.10
C PHE A 49 -3.12 -0.12 8.04
N ASN A 50 -4.45 -0.04 8.10
CA ASN A 50 -5.31 -1.01 8.80
C ASN A 50 -6.71 -1.07 8.14
#